data_AF-A0A7V4MUA3-F1
#
_entry.id   AF-A0A7V4MUA3-F1
#
_cell.length_a   1.000
_cell.length_b   1.000
_cell.length_c   1.000
_cell.angle_alpha   90.00
_cell.angle_beta   90.00
_cell.angle_gamma   90.00
#
_symmetry.space_group_name_H-M   'P 1'
#
loop_
_entity.id
_entity.type
_entity.pdbx_description
1 polymer ?
#
loop_
_entity_poly.entity_id
_entity_poly.type
_entity_poly.pdbx_seq_one_letter_code
_entity_poly.pdbx_strand_id
1 'polypeptide(L)'
;MISRFRRTAGRDRGDGMPRARGSTRHVLLHATLIFFCALIILPLLWVLLLSVKSLPDSYTGTLWPKQFDFTSYPYVFEKMPFVLGNLSNSIIVALTT
;
A
#
# COMPACT_ATOMS: atom_id res chain seq x y z
N MET A 1 -31.57 -45.33 55.89
CA MET A 1 -31.16 -46.09 54.70
C MET A 1 -30.34 -45.19 53.77
N ILE A 2 -29.04 -45.12 54.06
CA ILE A 2 -27.88 -45.00 53.16
C ILE A 2 -27.92 -43.92 52.07
N SER A 3 -27.26 -42.80 52.37
CA SER A 3 -26.58 -41.93 51.42
C SER A 3 -25.41 -42.67 50.77
N ARG A 4 -25.29 -42.61 49.44
CA ARG A 4 -24.08 -42.99 48.71
C ARG A 4 -23.59 -41.85 47.83
N PHE A 5 -22.55 -41.21 48.32
CA PHE A 5 -21.59 -40.45 47.56
C PHE A 5 -20.66 -41.41 46.80
N ARG A 6 -20.30 -41.10 45.54
CA ARG A 6 -19.00 -41.36 44.84
C ARG A 6 -19.24 -41.54 43.32
N ARG A 7 -19.02 -40.50 42.51
CA ARG A 7 -17.76 -40.13 41.80
C ARG A 7 -17.54 -40.96 40.53
N THR A 8 -17.60 -40.35 39.34
CA THR A 8 -16.47 -40.20 38.38
C THR A 8 -16.93 -39.71 36.99
N ALA A 9 -16.23 -38.68 36.51
CA ALA A 9 -15.73 -38.51 35.15
C ALA A 9 -16.71 -38.59 33.95
N GLY A 10 -17.13 -37.42 33.50
CA GLY A 10 -17.33 -37.11 32.08
C GLY A 10 -16.49 -35.90 31.72
N ARG A 11 -15.16 -36.10 31.59
CA ARG A 11 -14.21 -35.09 31.13
C ARG A 11 -14.28 -35.00 29.61
N ASP A 12 -14.24 -33.77 29.12
CA ASP A 12 -13.88 -33.32 27.76
C ASP A 12 -14.44 -34.11 26.58
N ARG A 13 -15.16 -33.38 25.72
CA ARG A 13 -14.67 -33.14 24.36
C ARG A 13 -15.33 -31.88 23.82
N GLY A 14 -14.51 -30.87 23.53
CA GLY A 14 -14.75 -30.01 22.39
C GLY A 14 -15.12 -30.89 21.20
N ASP A 15 -15.92 -30.41 20.27
CA ASP A 15 -15.28 -29.68 19.19
C ASP A 15 -16.26 -28.63 18.68
N GLY A 16 -15.87 -27.36 18.85
CA GLY A 16 -16.41 -26.28 18.05
C GLY A 16 -16.20 -26.64 16.59
N MET A 17 -17.27 -27.03 15.91
CA MET A 17 -17.23 -27.41 14.50
C MET A 17 -16.60 -26.26 13.70
N PRO A 18 -15.54 -26.50 12.92
CA PRO A 18 -14.75 -25.44 12.34
C PRO A 18 -15.58 -24.71 11.27
N ARG A 19 -15.97 -23.47 11.55
CA ARG A 19 -16.48 -22.53 10.53
C ARG A 19 -15.33 -22.03 9.64
N ALA A 20 -14.57 -22.93 9.03
CA ALA A 20 -13.41 -22.58 8.22
C ALA A 20 -13.70 -22.52 6.71
N ARG A 21 -14.97 -22.56 6.29
CA ARG A 21 -15.34 -22.53 4.86
C ARG A 21 -15.38 -21.12 4.23
N GLY A 22 -15.20 -20.06 5.04
CA GLY A 22 -15.06 -18.68 4.55
C GLY A 22 -13.62 -18.20 4.37
N SER A 23 -12.64 -18.83 5.03
CA SER A 23 -11.28 -18.27 5.18
C SER A 23 -10.53 -18.17 3.85
N THR A 24 -10.53 -19.22 3.01
CA THR A 24 -9.80 -19.22 1.74
C THR A 24 -10.32 -18.16 0.76
N ARG A 25 -11.64 -17.94 0.71
CA ARG A 25 -12.23 -16.89 -0.14
C ARG A 25 -11.74 -15.50 0.29
N HIS A 26 -11.72 -15.22 1.59
CA HIS A 26 -11.20 -13.95 2.10
C HIS A 26 -9.71 -13.77 1.78
N VAL A 27 -8.90 -14.82 1.96
CA VAL A 27 -7.47 -14.78 1.62
C VAL A 27 -7.27 -14.50 0.13
N LEU A 28 -8.01 -15.18 -0.76
CA LEU A 28 -7.92 -14.96 -2.21
C LEU A 28 -8.36 -13.56 -2.63
N LEU A 29 -9.42 -13.03 -2.02
CA LEU A 29 -9.88 -11.66 -2.26
C LEU A 29 -8.80 -10.65 -1.86
N HIS A 30 -8.26 -10.77 -0.64
CA HIS A 30 -7.22 -9.85 -0.17
C HIS A 30 -5.93 -9.97 -0.99
N ALA A 31 -5.49 -11.19 -1.34
CA ALA A 31 -4.33 -11.39 -2.19
C ALA A 31 -4.51 -10.74 -3.57
N THR A 32 -5.69 -10.88 -4.17
CA THR A 32 -6.02 -10.27 -5.48
C THR A 32 -6.03 -8.74 -5.38
N LEU A 33 -6.68 -8.19 -4.35
CA LEU A 33 -6.69 -6.75 -4.08
C LEU A 33 -5.27 -6.20 -3.88
N ILE A 34 -4.46 -6.84 -3.04
CA ILE A 34 -3.07 -6.45 -2.77
C ILE A 34 -2.26 -6.51 -4.06
N PHE A 35 -2.44 -7.54 -4.89
CA PHE A 35 -1.76 -7.67 -6.17
C PHE A 35 -2.08 -6.50 -7.11
N PHE A 36 -3.37 -6.16 -7.30
CA PHE A 36 -3.74 -5.03 -8.14
C PHE A 36 -3.29 -3.68 -7.56
N CYS A 37 -3.38 -3.51 -6.24
CA CYS A 37 -2.83 -2.33 -5.59
C CYS A 37 -1.31 -2.22 -5.83
N ALA A 38 -0.56 -3.31 -5.70
CA ALA A 38 0.87 -3.32 -5.96
C ALA A 38 1.19 -2.99 -7.42
N LEU A 39 0.41 -3.50 -8.38
CA LEU A 39 0.55 -3.15 -9.80
C LEU A 39 0.34 -1.65 -10.08
N ILE A 40 -0.56 -0.99 -9.37
CA ILE A 40 -0.79 0.46 -9.48
C ILE A 40 0.26 1.27 -8.73
N ILE A 41 0.67 0.80 -7.54
CA ILE A 41 1.64 1.50 -6.69
C ILE A 41 3.03 1.47 -7.29
N LEU A 42 3.43 0.36 -7.94
CA LEU A 42 4.78 0.22 -8.51
C LEU A 42 5.15 1.34 -9.49
N PRO A 43 4.37 1.68 -10.53
CA PRO A 43 4.69 2.79 -11.43
C PRO A 43 4.66 4.16 -10.72
N LEU A 44 3.78 4.35 -9.72
CA LEU A 44 3.75 5.58 -8.93
C LEU A 44 5.01 5.74 -8.06
N LEU A 45 5.43 4.66 -7.41
CA LEU A 45 6.66 4.60 -6.63
C LEU A 45 7.88 4.84 -7.54
N TRP A 46 7.88 4.29 -8.74
CA TRP A 46 8.92 4.54 -9.73
C TRP A 46 9.02 6.03 -10.09
N VAL A 47 7.89 6.69 -10.38
CA VAL A 47 7.86 8.13 -10.67
C VAL A 47 8.34 8.96 -9.47
N LEU A 48 7.95 8.57 -8.25
CA LEU A 48 8.43 9.21 -7.02
C LEU A 48 9.95 9.07 -6.88
N LEU A 49 10.49 7.88 -7.11
CA LEU A 49 11.93 7.62 -7.04
C LEU A 49 12.69 8.37 -8.13
N LEU A 50 12.16 8.48 -9.34
CA LEU A 50 12.74 9.32 -10.41
C LEU A 50 12.84 10.79 -10.00
N SER A 51 11.87 11.32 -9.26
CA SER A 51 11.91 12.71 -8.78
C SER A 51 13.09 13.02 -7.86
N VAL A 52 13.62 12.00 -7.17
CA VAL A 52 14.76 12.12 -6.25
C VAL A 52 16.04 11.48 -6.81
N LYS A 53 16.01 10.99 -8.06
CA LYS A 53 17.13 10.31 -8.71
C LYS A 53 17.93 11.34 -9.50
N SER A 54 19.25 11.26 -9.41
CA SER A 54 20.12 12.16 -10.18
C SER A 54 19.96 11.90 -11.69
N LEU A 55 20.21 12.92 -12.52
CA LEU A 55 20.16 12.82 -13.99
C LEU A 55 20.84 11.56 -14.57
N PRO A 56 22.13 11.28 -14.26
CA PRO A 56 22.79 10.10 -14.81
C PRO A 56 22.18 8.80 -14.30
N ASP A 57 21.69 8.78 -13.06
CA ASP A 57 21.11 7.59 -12.46
C ASP A 57 19.74 7.30 -13.11
N SER A 58 18.95 8.33 -13.45
CA SER A 58 17.63 8.19 -14.10
C SER A 58 17.65 7.41 -15.42
N TYR A 59 18.80 7.33 -16.10
CA TYR A 59 18.95 6.56 -17.34
C TYR A 59 19.27 5.07 -17.12
N THR A 60 19.52 4.63 -15.89
CA THR A 60 20.12 3.30 -15.63
C THR A 60 19.11 2.17 -15.41
N GLY A 61 17.80 2.43 -15.52
CA GLY A 61 16.75 1.39 -15.37
C GLY A 61 16.69 0.73 -13.99
N THR A 62 17.51 1.14 -13.02
CA THR A 62 17.52 0.61 -11.66
C THR A 62 16.38 1.19 -10.84
N LEU A 63 15.60 0.33 -10.20
CA LEU A 63 14.47 0.69 -9.34
C LEU A 63 14.88 1.56 -8.14
N TRP A 64 16.02 1.26 -7.52
CA TRP A 64 16.49 2.01 -6.36
C TRP A 64 17.50 3.10 -6.76
N PRO A 65 17.41 4.33 -6.23
CA PRO A 65 18.41 5.37 -6.46
C PRO A 65 19.74 5.00 -5.80
N LYS A 66 20.85 5.21 -6.50
CA LYS A 66 22.19 5.07 -5.91
C LYS A 66 22.52 6.26 -5.01
N GLN A 67 21.99 7.43 -5.37
CA GLN A 67 22.17 8.69 -4.67
C GLN A 67 20.85 9.44 -4.69
N PHE A 68 20.47 10.03 -3.55
CA PHE A 68 19.29 10.90 -3.46
C PHE A 68 19.70 12.32 -3.83
N ASP A 69 19.08 12.85 -4.88
CA ASP A 69 19.32 14.18 -5.43
C ASP A 69 18.04 15.01 -5.35
N PHE A 70 18.10 16.12 -4.61
CA PHE A 70 16.99 17.05 -4.41
C PHE A 70 17.16 18.35 -5.23
N THR A 71 18.20 18.45 -6.06
CA THR A 71 18.45 19.65 -6.89
C THR A 71 17.35 19.89 -7.92
N SER A 72 16.62 18.84 -8.31
CA SER A 72 15.48 18.92 -9.23
C SER A 72 14.34 19.82 -8.73
N TYR A 73 14.12 19.93 -7.42
CA TYR A 73 13.03 20.73 -6.84
C TYR A 73 13.22 22.24 -7.01
N PRO A 74 14.32 22.87 -6.55
CA PRO A 74 14.56 24.29 -6.79
C PRO A 74 14.71 24.60 -8.28
N TYR A 75 15.30 23.68 -9.06
CA TYR A 75 15.48 23.83 -10.50
C TYR A 75 14.17 24.11 -11.26
N VAL A 76 13.06 23.45 -10.88
CA VAL A 76 11.75 23.68 -11.51
C VAL A 76 11.30 25.12 -11.34
N PHE A 77 11.47 25.70 -10.15
CA PHE A 77 11.06 27.09 -9.89
C PHE A 77 11.98 28.11 -10.56
N GLU A 78 13.27 27.80 -10.68
CA GLU A 78 14.24 28.69 -11.33
C GLU A 78 14.14 28.68 -12.86
N LYS A 79 13.82 27.54 -13.46
CA LYS A 79 13.85 27.36 -14.93
C LYS A 79 12.48 27.41 -15.58
N MET A 80 11.39 27.27 -14.82
CA MET A 80 10.03 27.34 -15.35
C MET A 80 9.31 28.60 -14.85
N PRO A 81 9.39 29.73 -15.58
CA PRO A 81 8.86 31.02 -15.13
C PRO A 81 7.34 31.03 -14.89
N PHE A 82 6.59 30.09 -15.48
CA PHE A 82 5.13 30.03 -15.42
C PHE A 82 4.58 28.84 -14.61
N VAL A 83 5.43 28.08 -13.92
CA VAL A 83 4.99 26.84 -13.25
C VAL A 83 3.89 27.11 -12.22
N LEU A 84 4.03 28.18 -11.42
CA LEU A 84 3.04 28.55 -10.41
C LEU A 84 1.75 29.10 -11.04
N GLY A 85 1.88 29.91 -12.11
CA GLY A 85 0.73 30.46 -12.83
C GLY A 85 -0.11 29.37 -13.51
N ASN A 86 0.54 28.37 -14.10
CA ASN A 86 -0.15 27.24 -14.73
C ASN A 86 -0.86 26.37 -13.68
N LEU A 87 -0.18 26.08 -12.56
CA LEU A 87 -0.79 25.35 -11.45
C LEU A 87 -1.98 26.10 -10.85
N SER A 88 -1.88 27.42 -10.66
CA SER A 88 -2.99 28.22 -10.16
C SER A 88 -4.17 28.27 -11.12
N ASN A 89 -3.91 28.35 -12.43
CA ASN A 89 -4.96 28.32 -13.44
C ASN A 89 -5.74 27.00 -13.39
N SER A 90 -5.06 25.86 -13.25
CA SER A 90 -5.72 24.55 -13.10
C SER A 90 -6.54 24.46 -11.82
N ILE A 91 -6.03 24.96 -10.69
CA ILE A 91 -6.76 24.98 -9.41
C ILE A 91 -8.03 25.84 -9.54
N ILE A 92 -7.91 27.04 -10.12
CA ILE A 92 -9.04 27.94 -10.31
C ILE A 92 -10.11 27.25 -11.16
N VAL A 93 -9.74 26.76 -12.35
CA VAL A 93 -10.69 26.11 -13.27
C VAL A 93 -11.38 24.90 -12.63
N ALA A 94 -10.63 24.06 -11.90
CA ALA A 94 -11.18 22.89 -11.22
C ALA A 94 -12.15 23.22 -10.08
N LEU A 95 -12.01 24.39 -9.45
CA LEU A 95 -12.90 24.85 -8.39
C LEU A 95 -14.09 25.67 -8.91
N THR A 96 -13.95 26.31 -10.06
CA THR A 96 -14.99 27.18 -10.64
C THR A 96 -15.91 26.48 -11.64
N THR A 97 -15.53 25.31 -12.15
CA THR A 97 -16.33 24.51 -13.09
C THR A 97 -17.16 23.47 -12.35
#